data_AF-A0A518G288-F1
#
_entry.id   AF-A0A518G288-F1
#
_cell.length_a   1.000
_cell.length_b   1.000
_cell.length_c   1.000
_cell.angle_alpha   90.00
_cell.angle_beta   90.00
_cell.angle_gamma   90.00
#
_symmetry.space_group_name_H-M   'P 1'
#
loop_
_entity.id
_entity.type
_entity.pdbx_description
1 polymer ?
#
loop_
_entity_poly.entity_id
_entity_poly.type
_entity_poly.pdbx_seq_one_letter_code
_entity_poly.pdbx_strand_id
1 'polypeptide(L)'
;MSRFTQLFSFVALVALSSSSFLLAQDGAMTELYGEGVHRYNCGDYQGADQMLSQVVDSGSQDPRALYFRGLAREMLAHGSGEADFQVAARMEAEGKRVVNVGQALARVQGRQRASIEQYRREARVAFQLEQAHQAEIRRKTIPQPTEVAPVDPAEAASSDPFSGDGMRSEEAVELPTTDAPAPSEPSALDAPAAPAADTSNPFGDEPASSEPAAPAPADNPFGDVPADAGDSPFGPATTETPAIEAPAAEPNPFGTDPAPAPASDDDNPFGF
;
A
#
# COMPACT_ATOMS: atom_id res chain seq x y z
N MET A 1 37.89 42.21 -18.33
CA MET A 1 37.54 41.38 -17.15
C MET A 1 36.08 41.49 -16.72
N SER A 2 35.38 42.62 -16.93
CA SER A 2 33.99 42.83 -16.45
C SER A 2 32.87 41.99 -17.11
N ARG A 3 33.00 41.58 -18.39
CA ARG A 3 31.94 40.80 -19.07
C ARG A 3 31.90 39.33 -18.66
N PHE A 4 33.04 38.76 -18.27
CA PHE A 4 33.12 37.39 -17.77
C PHE A 4 32.51 37.27 -16.37
N THR A 5 32.70 38.26 -15.51
CA THR A 5 32.08 38.31 -14.17
C THR A 5 30.57 38.52 -14.22
N GLN A 6 30.07 39.29 -15.20
CA GLN A 6 28.61 39.48 -15.39
C GLN A 6 27.92 38.21 -15.90
N LEU A 7 28.54 37.46 -16.82
CA LEU A 7 28.03 36.16 -17.28
C LEU A 7 28.02 35.12 -16.15
N PHE A 8 29.08 35.07 -15.33
CA PHE A 8 29.14 34.16 -14.18
C PHE A 8 28.09 34.51 -13.11
N SER A 9 27.86 35.80 -12.86
CA SER A 9 26.84 36.27 -11.91
C SER A 9 25.41 35.98 -12.39
N PHE A 10 25.15 36.05 -13.70
CA PHE A 10 23.83 35.74 -14.26
C PHE A 10 23.53 34.23 -14.24
N VAL A 11 24.53 33.40 -14.54
CA VAL A 11 24.43 31.93 -14.42
C VAL A 11 24.24 31.51 -12.96
N ALA A 12 24.95 32.13 -12.02
CA ALA A 12 24.76 31.87 -10.59
C ALA A 12 23.36 32.27 -10.10
N LEU A 13 22.82 33.41 -10.57
CA LEU A 13 21.48 33.86 -10.18
C LEU A 13 20.37 32.96 -10.74
N VAL A 14 20.52 32.46 -11.97
CA VAL A 14 19.58 31.47 -12.57
C VAL A 14 19.70 30.09 -11.90
N ALA A 15 20.91 29.69 -11.50
CA ALA A 15 21.13 28.43 -10.76
C ALA A 15 20.52 28.48 -9.35
N LEU A 16 20.63 29.61 -8.64
CA LEU A 16 20.01 29.78 -7.32
C LEU A 16 18.46 29.82 -7.39
N SER A 17 17.87 30.40 -8.43
CA SER A 17 16.40 30.41 -8.59
C SER A 17 15.81 29.03 -8.93
N SER A 18 16.56 28.17 -9.62
CA SER A 18 16.09 26.82 -9.98
C SER A 18 15.92 25.91 -8.76
N SER A 19 16.76 26.07 -7.72
CA SER A 19 16.70 25.24 -6.52
C SER A 19 15.51 25.54 -5.62
N SER A 20 15.03 26.80 -5.56
CA SER A 20 13.85 27.17 -4.78
C SER A 20 12.55 26.63 -5.37
N PHE A 21 12.51 26.44 -6.69
CA PHE A 21 11.35 25.91 -7.40
C PHE A 21 11.08 24.43 -7.04
N LEU A 22 12.11 23.62 -6.83
CA LEU A 22 11.95 22.21 -6.48
C LEU A 22 11.31 22.01 -5.09
N LEU A 23 11.68 22.82 -4.09
CA LEU A 23 11.11 22.70 -2.73
C LEU A 23 9.65 23.15 -2.66
N ALA A 24 9.28 24.19 -3.42
CA ALA A 24 7.89 24.65 -3.47
C ALA A 24 6.96 23.65 -4.18
N GLN A 25 7.45 22.94 -5.20
CA GLN A 25 6.68 21.92 -5.90
C GLN A 25 6.33 20.72 -5.02
N ASP A 26 7.29 20.20 -4.25
CA ASP A 26 7.06 19.02 -3.40
C ASP A 26 6.01 19.30 -2.29
N GLY A 27 6.03 20.52 -1.75
CA GLY A 27 5.01 21.00 -0.80
C GLY A 27 3.60 21.07 -1.44
N ALA A 28 3.48 21.71 -2.59
CA ALA A 28 2.22 21.82 -3.32
C ALA A 28 1.66 20.44 -3.74
N MET A 29 2.53 19.51 -4.16
CA MET A 29 2.10 18.15 -4.51
C MET A 29 1.65 17.34 -3.29
N THR A 30 2.27 17.56 -2.13
CA THR A 30 1.84 16.94 -0.87
C THR A 30 0.44 17.42 -0.46
N GLU A 31 0.16 18.70 -0.64
CA GLU A 31 -1.17 19.27 -0.40
C GLU A 31 -2.22 18.70 -1.35
N LEU A 32 -1.96 18.68 -2.66
CA LEU A 32 -2.85 18.08 -3.65
C LEU A 32 -3.11 16.60 -3.39
N TYR A 33 -2.10 15.85 -2.97
CA TYR A 33 -2.26 14.46 -2.55
C TYR A 33 -3.19 14.35 -1.33
N GLY A 34 -2.96 15.16 -0.30
CA GLY A 34 -3.79 15.17 0.91
C GLY A 34 -5.26 15.49 0.61
N GLU A 35 -5.49 16.50 -0.24
CA GLU A 35 -6.81 16.90 -0.71
C GLU A 35 -7.48 15.80 -1.54
N GLY A 36 -6.75 15.18 -2.46
CA GLY A 36 -7.27 14.06 -3.27
C GLY A 36 -7.69 12.86 -2.40
N VAL A 37 -6.89 12.52 -1.39
CA VAL A 37 -7.23 11.46 -0.42
C VAL A 37 -8.42 11.88 0.44
N HIS A 38 -8.51 13.13 0.87
CA HIS A 38 -9.66 13.64 1.61
C HIS A 38 -10.95 13.51 0.80
N ARG A 39 -10.95 13.96 -0.45
CA ARG A 39 -12.07 13.84 -1.39
C ARG A 39 -12.49 12.40 -1.63
N TYR A 40 -11.52 11.50 -1.83
CA TYR A 40 -11.80 10.07 -1.98
C TYR A 40 -12.53 9.52 -0.75
N ASN A 41 -12.05 9.84 0.45
CA ASN A 41 -12.68 9.40 1.70
C ASN A 41 -14.08 10.02 1.92
N CYS A 42 -14.36 11.18 1.33
CA CYS A 42 -15.67 11.84 1.36
C CYS A 42 -16.61 11.37 0.24
N GLY A 43 -16.18 10.47 -0.65
CA GLY A 43 -16.96 9.98 -1.78
C GLY A 43 -16.97 10.89 -3.01
N ASP A 44 -16.23 11.99 -2.99
CA ASP A 44 -15.99 12.83 -4.18
C ASP A 44 -14.89 12.20 -5.05
N TYR A 45 -15.26 11.11 -5.74
CA TYR A 45 -14.31 10.34 -6.54
C TYR A 45 -13.82 11.11 -7.78
N GLN A 46 -14.67 11.97 -8.35
CA GLN A 46 -14.30 12.81 -9.50
C GLN A 46 -13.27 13.88 -9.10
N GLY A 47 -13.50 14.57 -7.99
CA GLY A 47 -12.53 15.52 -7.45
C GLY A 47 -11.25 14.83 -6.99
N ALA A 48 -11.34 13.64 -6.39
CA ALA A 48 -10.17 12.83 -6.05
C ALA A 48 -9.33 12.47 -7.28
N ASP A 49 -9.95 11.97 -8.35
CA ASP A 49 -9.25 11.64 -9.60
C ASP A 49 -8.56 12.86 -10.21
N GLN A 50 -9.19 14.04 -10.19
CA GLN A 50 -8.59 15.27 -10.69
C GLN A 50 -7.36 15.69 -9.89
N MET A 51 -7.44 15.74 -8.57
CA MET A 51 -6.32 16.17 -7.71
C MET A 51 -5.17 15.16 -7.77
N LEU A 52 -5.48 13.87 -7.73
CA LEU A 52 -4.47 12.81 -7.79
C LEU A 52 -3.85 12.68 -9.18
N SER A 53 -4.60 12.96 -10.25
CA SER A 53 -4.04 13.04 -11.60
C SER A 53 -3.00 14.15 -11.69
N GLN A 54 -3.26 15.34 -11.14
CA GLN A 54 -2.27 16.42 -11.11
C GLN A 54 -0.97 16.01 -10.41
N VAL A 55 -1.06 15.30 -9.29
CA VAL A 55 0.12 14.78 -8.56
C VAL A 55 0.89 13.75 -9.40
N VAL A 56 0.19 12.88 -10.12
CA VAL A 56 0.84 11.87 -10.97
C VAL A 56 1.46 12.52 -12.20
N ASP A 57 0.75 13.45 -12.84
CA ASP A 57 1.17 14.13 -14.07
C ASP A 57 2.37 15.06 -13.81
N SER A 58 2.54 15.53 -12.57
CA SER A 58 3.75 16.25 -12.15
C SER A 58 4.99 15.35 -11.97
N GLY A 59 4.88 14.04 -12.20
CA GLY A 59 5.97 13.08 -12.08
C GLY A 59 6.27 12.62 -10.66
N SER A 60 5.27 12.70 -9.75
CA SER A 60 5.43 12.26 -8.36
C SER A 60 5.97 10.82 -8.27
N GLN A 61 6.93 10.63 -7.38
CA GLN A 61 7.51 9.31 -7.06
C GLN A 61 6.77 8.64 -5.89
N ASP A 62 5.59 9.13 -5.51
CA ASP A 62 4.77 8.56 -4.45
C ASP A 62 3.75 7.54 -4.99
N PRO A 63 3.95 6.23 -4.74
CA PRO A 63 3.00 5.21 -5.20
C PRO A 63 1.60 5.37 -4.57
N ARG A 64 1.48 6.07 -3.43
CA ARG A 64 0.18 6.29 -2.78
C ARG A 64 -0.77 7.09 -3.66
N ALA A 65 -0.27 8.06 -4.43
CA ALA A 65 -1.10 8.88 -5.30
C ALA A 65 -1.77 8.03 -6.39
N LEU A 66 -1.01 7.11 -7.00
CA LEU A 66 -1.51 6.16 -7.98
C LEU A 66 -2.53 5.19 -7.38
N TYR A 67 -2.27 4.64 -6.18
CA TYR A 67 -3.26 3.76 -5.52
C TYR A 67 -4.59 4.47 -5.29
N PHE A 68 -4.59 5.69 -4.76
CA PHE A 68 -5.83 6.43 -4.53
C PHE A 68 -6.49 6.87 -5.83
N ARG A 69 -5.72 7.18 -6.89
CA ARG A 69 -6.28 7.51 -8.20
C ARG A 69 -6.98 6.31 -8.83
N GLY A 70 -6.34 5.14 -8.81
CA GLY A 70 -6.92 3.89 -9.27
C GLY A 70 -8.20 3.54 -8.51
N LEU A 71 -8.19 3.69 -7.19
CA LEU A 71 -9.38 3.51 -6.35
C LEU A 71 -10.51 4.48 -6.72
N ALA A 72 -10.22 5.76 -6.95
CA ALA A 72 -11.22 6.73 -7.37
C ALA A 72 -11.82 6.36 -8.73
N ARG A 73 -11.00 5.91 -9.69
CA ARG A 73 -11.43 5.47 -11.02
C ARG A 73 -12.31 4.22 -11.00
N GLU A 74 -11.98 3.25 -10.14
CA GLU A 74 -12.84 2.08 -9.93
C GLU A 74 -14.24 2.49 -9.44
N MET A 75 -14.34 3.52 -8.58
CA MET A 75 -15.62 3.99 -8.07
C MET A 75 -16.44 4.78 -9.11
N LEU A 76 -15.78 5.42 -10.07
CA LEU A 76 -16.43 6.20 -11.12
C LEU A 76 -16.94 5.37 -12.31
N ALA A 77 -16.65 4.06 -12.36
CA ALA A 77 -16.95 3.19 -13.50
C ALA A 77 -16.42 3.70 -14.87
N HIS A 78 -15.49 4.66 -14.86
CA HIS A 78 -14.91 5.30 -16.04
C HIS A 78 -13.58 4.67 -16.51
N GLY A 79 -13.11 3.62 -15.83
CA GLY A 79 -11.91 2.90 -16.23
C GLY A 79 -11.46 1.91 -15.15
N SER A 80 -10.57 1.00 -15.55
CA SER A 80 -9.95 0.05 -14.62
C SER A 80 -8.81 0.73 -13.85
N GLY A 81 -8.91 0.79 -12.53
CA GLY A 81 -7.84 1.25 -11.64
C GLY A 81 -6.62 0.33 -11.61
N GLU A 82 -6.72 -0.85 -12.24
CA GLU A 82 -5.67 -1.87 -12.29
C GLU A 82 -4.35 -1.35 -12.86
N ALA A 83 -4.40 -0.49 -13.89
CA ALA A 83 -3.19 0.08 -14.48
C ALA A 83 -2.42 0.93 -13.45
N ASP A 84 -3.14 1.73 -12.65
CA ASP A 84 -2.54 2.53 -11.61
C ASP A 84 -1.99 1.66 -10.47
N PHE A 85 -2.69 0.57 -10.12
CA PHE A 85 -2.21 -0.38 -9.10
C PHE A 85 -0.92 -1.10 -9.53
N GLN A 86 -0.81 -1.51 -10.79
CA GLN A 86 0.39 -2.16 -11.34
C GLN A 86 1.60 -1.21 -11.30
N VAL A 87 1.42 0.04 -11.74
CA VAL A 87 2.49 1.04 -11.72
C VAL A 87 2.90 1.34 -10.28
N ALA A 88 1.92 1.57 -9.39
CA ALA A 88 2.18 1.85 -7.98
C ALA A 88 2.92 0.70 -7.28
N ALA A 89 2.50 -0.54 -7.52
CA ALA A 89 3.11 -1.73 -6.94
C ALA A 89 4.56 -1.92 -7.41
N ARG A 90 4.83 -1.65 -8.69
CA ARG A 90 6.20 -1.66 -9.23
C ARG A 90 7.07 -0.60 -8.57
N MET A 91 6.57 0.63 -8.45
CA MET A 91 7.30 1.72 -7.78
C MET A 91 7.58 1.41 -6.31
N GLU A 92 6.63 0.78 -5.60
CA GLU A 92 6.83 0.32 -4.23
C GLU A 92 7.91 -0.77 -4.16
N ALA A 93 7.87 -1.76 -5.06
CA ALA A 93 8.83 -2.85 -5.10
C ALA A 93 10.26 -2.35 -5.41
N GLU A 94 10.40 -1.38 -6.31
CA GLU A 94 11.67 -0.72 -6.63
C GLU A 94 12.25 0.06 -5.44
N GLY A 95 11.43 0.48 -4.49
CA GLY A 95 11.88 1.10 -3.24
C GLY A 95 12.52 2.49 -3.40
N LYS A 96 12.32 3.17 -4.54
CA LYS A 96 12.90 4.51 -4.82
C LYS A 96 12.51 5.57 -3.80
N ARG A 97 11.31 5.45 -3.21
CA ARG A 97 10.81 6.33 -2.16
C ARG A 97 10.24 5.50 -1.03
N VAL A 98 10.72 5.74 0.19
CA VAL A 98 10.21 5.08 1.39
C VAL A 98 8.92 5.76 1.83
N VAL A 99 7.79 5.08 1.66
CA VAL A 99 6.47 5.55 2.10
C VAL A 99 5.71 4.43 2.78
N ASN A 100 4.89 4.77 3.77
CA ASN A 100 4.03 3.80 4.44
C ASN A 100 2.70 3.62 3.68
N VAL A 101 2.75 2.83 2.60
CA VAL A 101 1.56 2.49 1.79
C VAL A 101 0.51 1.75 2.62
N GLY A 102 0.95 0.84 3.50
CA GLY A 102 0.05 0.04 4.33
C GLY A 102 -0.81 0.92 5.25
N GLN A 103 -0.21 1.92 5.88
CA GLN A 103 -0.92 2.90 6.70
C GLN A 103 -1.83 3.80 5.86
N ALA A 104 -1.37 4.27 4.70
CA ALA A 104 -2.19 5.11 3.83
C ALA A 104 -3.47 4.38 3.38
N LEU A 105 -3.38 3.08 3.10
CA LEU A 105 -4.50 2.24 2.69
C LEU A 105 -5.31 1.67 3.85
N ALA A 106 -5.04 2.03 5.11
CA ALA A 106 -5.69 1.40 6.27
C ALA A 106 -7.23 1.50 6.26
N ARG A 107 -7.79 2.53 5.61
CA ARG A 107 -9.24 2.70 5.42
C ARG A 107 -9.81 1.93 4.24
N VAL A 108 -8.97 1.47 3.33
CA VAL A 108 -9.35 0.71 2.13
C VAL A 108 -9.42 -0.76 2.52
N GLN A 109 -10.62 -1.34 2.43
CA GLN A 109 -10.93 -2.70 2.86
C GLN A 109 -11.71 -3.46 1.77
N GLY A 110 -11.88 -4.76 1.94
CA GLY A 110 -12.68 -5.60 1.03
C GLY A 110 -11.98 -5.93 -0.29
N ARG A 111 -12.77 -6.02 -1.38
CA ARG A 111 -12.30 -6.48 -2.69
C ARG A 111 -11.22 -5.57 -3.27
N GLN A 112 -11.38 -4.25 -3.15
CA GLN A 112 -10.41 -3.28 -3.64
C GLN A 112 -9.06 -3.48 -2.94
N ARG A 113 -9.08 -3.72 -1.62
CA ARG A 113 -7.86 -4.00 -0.87
C ARG A 113 -7.21 -5.31 -1.31
N ALA A 114 -8.00 -6.36 -1.52
CA ALA A 114 -7.49 -7.65 -1.99
C ALA A 114 -6.79 -7.52 -3.36
N SER A 115 -7.40 -6.77 -4.29
CA SER A 115 -6.83 -6.46 -5.61
C SER A 115 -5.48 -5.75 -5.49
N ILE A 116 -5.41 -4.67 -4.69
CA ILE A 116 -4.17 -3.94 -4.46
C ILE A 116 -3.07 -4.86 -3.88
N GLU A 117 -3.40 -5.67 -2.86
CA GLU A 117 -2.43 -6.57 -2.24
C GLU A 117 -1.95 -7.68 -3.20
N GLN A 118 -2.77 -8.09 -4.16
CA GLN A 118 -2.34 -8.99 -5.23
C GLN A 118 -1.26 -8.34 -6.09
N TYR A 119 -1.51 -7.14 -6.64
CA TYR A 119 -0.51 -6.41 -7.43
C TYR A 119 0.78 -6.15 -6.65
N ARG A 120 0.67 -5.83 -5.35
CA ARG A 120 1.84 -5.65 -4.46
C ARG A 120 2.67 -6.92 -4.32
N ARG A 121 2.04 -8.09 -4.16
CA ARG A 121 2.76 -9.37 -4.11
C ARG A 121 3.43 -9.68 -5.43
N GLU A 122 2.71 -9.52 -6.54
CA GLU A 122 3.22 -9.79 -7.89
C GLU A 122 4.44 -8.90 -8.21
N ALA A 123 4.36 -7.60 -7.92
CA ALA A 123 5.47 -6.68 -8.16
C ALA A 123 6.71 -7.00 -7.32
N ARG A 124 6.55 -7.41 -6.06
CA ARG A 124 7.68 -7.82 -5.20
C ARG A 124 8.38 -9.05 -5.75
N VAL A 125 7.62 -10.06 -6.20
CA VAL A 125 8.18 -11.28 -6.80
C VAL A 125 8.87 -10.95 -8.12
N ALA A 126 8.24 -10.16 -8.99
CA ALA A 126 8.82 -9.75 -10.26
C ALA A 126 10.15 -9.00 -10.07
N PHE A 127 10.17 -8.03 -9.16
CA PHE A 127 11.37 -7.25 -8.86
C PHE A 127 12.51 -8.11 -8.29
N GLN A 128 12.20 -9.10 -7.43
CA GLN A 128 13.19 -10.03 -6.92
C GLN A 128 13.78 -10.92 -8.03
N LEU A 129 12.94 -11.42 -8.93
CA LEU A 129 13.38 -12.23 -10.08
C LEU A 129 14.26 -11.41 -11.03
N GLU A 130 13.87 -10.17 -11.33
CA GLU A 130 14.68 -9.26 -12.15
C GLU A 130 16.04 -8.97 -11.52
N GLN A 131 16.08 -8.71 -10.22
CA GLN A 131 17.34 -8.51 -9.50
C GLN A 131 18.22 -9.76 -9.50
N ALA A 132 17.65 -10.94 -9.31
CA ALA A 132 18.39 -12.20 -9.36
C ALA A 132 19.00 -12.44 -10.74
N HIS A 133 18.22 -12.21 -11.80
CA HIS A 133 18.69 -12.31 -13.18
C HIS A 133 19.80 -11.30 -13.49
N GLN A 134 19.65 -10.04 -13.04
CA GLN A 134 20.68 -9.02 -13.20
C GLN A 134 21.96 -9.37 -12.43
N ALA A 135 21.84 -9.94 -11.23
CA ALA A 135 22.99 -10.40 -10.45
C ALA A 135 23.73 -11.55 -11.15
N GLU A 136 23.00 -12.46 -11.80
CA GLU A 136 23.58 -13.54 -12.59
C GLU A 136 24.32 -13.01 -13.83
N ILE A 137 23.72 -12.09 -14.59
CA ILE A 137 24.39 -11.42 -15.72
C ILE A 137 25.64 -10.71 -15.23
N ARG A 138 25.53 -9.90 -14.17
CA ARG A 138 26.66 -9.17 -13.59
C ARG A 138 27.80 -10.11 -13.20
N ARG A 139 27.48 -11.24 -12.57
CA ARG A 139 28.47 -12.27 -12.20
C ARG A 139 29.18 -12.86 -13.41
N LYS A 140 28.48 -13.05 -14.54
CA LYS A 140 29.07 -13.59 -15.77
C LYS A 140 29.87 -12.55 -16.56
N THR A 141 29.48 -11.28 -16.51
CA THR A 141 30.06 -10.19 -17.31
C THR A 141 31.25 -9.52 -16.62
N ILE A 142 31.25 -9.41 -15.29
CA ILE A 142 32.41 -8.90 -14.56
C ILE A 142 33.45 -10.03 -14.52
N PRO A 143 34.65 -9.86 -15.11
CA PRO A 143 35.72 -10.83 -14.95
C PRO A 143 35.99 -10.95 -13.45
N GLN A 144 35.83 -12.16 -12.91
CA GLN A 144 36.22 -12.44 -11.54
C GLN A 144 37.69 -12.00 -11.41
N PRO A 145 38.07 -11.26 -10.35
CA PRO A 145 39.48 -11.01 -10.08
C PRO A 145 40.14 -12.37 -10.14
N THR A 146 41.03 -12.57 -11.10
CA THR A 146 41.80 -13.80 -11.22
C THR A 146 42.38 -14.00 -9.84
N GLU A 147 42.04 -15.12 -9.20
CA GLU A 147 42.55 -15.54 -7.91
C GLU A 147 44.03 -15.20 -7.92
N VAL A 148 44.39 -14.15 -7.17
CA VAL A 148 45.77 -13.72 -7.10
C VAL A 148 46.45 -14.93 -6.50
N ALA A 149 47.21 -15.65 -7.33
CA ALA A 149 48.03 -16.78 -6.89
C ALA A 149 48.69 -16.35 -5.59
N PRO A 150 48.70 -17.22 -4.54
CA PRO A 150 49.17 -16.82 -3.23
C PRO A 150 50.49 -16.09 -3.40
N VAL A 151 50.48 -14.77 -3.18
CA VAL A 151 51.70 -13.98 -3.27
C VAL A 151 52.51 -14.49 -2.09
N ASP A 152 53.61 -15.18 -2.38
CA ASP A 152 54.52 -15.65 -1.36
C ASP A 152 54.79 -14.47 -0.40
N PRO A 153 54.53 -14.61 0.92
CA PRO A 153 54.63 -13.51 1.88
C PRO A 153 56.01 -12.83 1.92
N ALA A 154 57.01 -13.44 1.28
CA ALA A 154 58.38 -12.96 1.24
C ALA A 154 58.59 -11.73 0.32
N GLU A 155 57.73 -11.50 -0.70
CA GLU A 155 57.99 -10.44 -1.69
C GLU A 155 57.19 -9.14 -1.43
N ALA A 156 56.06 -9.23 -0.72
CA ALA A 156 55.23 -8.08 -0.34
C ALA A 156 55.84 -7.18 0.75
N ALA A 157 56.89 -7.64 1.46
CA ALA A 157 57.54 -6.87 2.52
C ALA A 157 58.55 -5.81 2.02
N SER A 158 58.85 -5.78 0.71
CA SER A 158 59.92 -4.92 0.16
C SER A 158 59.44 -3.59 -0.46
N SER A 159 58.12 -3.35 -0.51
CA SER A 159 57.56 -2.13 -1.11
C SER A 159 56.45 -1.51 -0.27
N ASP A 160 56.65 -1.44 1.04
CA ASP A 160 55.86 -0.56 1.90
C ASP A 160 56.36 0.89 1.74
N PRO A 161 55.58 1.81 1.15
CA PRO A 161 55.94 3.22 1.01
C PRO A 161 55.93 3.98 2.36
N PHE A 162 55.52 3.35 3.47
CA PHE A 162 55.56 3.92 4.82
C PHE A 162 56.70 3.39 5.70
N SER A 163 57.51 2.44 5.22
CA SER A 163 58.69 1.94 5.94
C SER A 163 59.92 2.84 5.77
N GLY A 164 59.71 4.15 5.81
CA GLY A 164 60.77 5.16 5.82
C GLY A 164 61.34 5.34 7.23
N ASP A 165 62.61 4.99 7.38
CA ASP A 165 63.46 5.21 8.55
C ASP A 165 63.35 6.66 9.07
N GLY A 166 62.90 6.81 10.32
CA GLY A 166 62.72 8.12 10.94
C GLY A 166 62.03 8.08 12.30
N MET A 167 62.83 8.00 13.35
CA MET A 167 62.51 8.16 14.78
C MET A 167 62.23 6.88 15.57
N ARG A 168 63.34 6.20 15.93
CA ARG A 168 63.47 5.58 17.24
C ARG A 168 63.58 6.69 18.29
N SER A 169 62.66 6.72 19.24
CA SER A 169 62.87 7.37 20.55
C SER A 169 62.17 6.48 21.59
N GLU A 170 63.00 5.79 22.35
CA GLU A 170 62.62 5.12 23.58
C GLU A 170 62.15 6.18 24.57
N GLU A 171 60.91 6.14 25.03
CA GLU A 171 60.58 6.59 26.39
C GLU A 171 59.32 5.87 26.87
N ALA A 172 59.51 5.07 27.91
CA ALA A 172 58.44 4.41 28.64
C ALA A 172 57.54 5.47 29.28
N VAL A 173 56.27 5.50 28.88
CA VAL A 173 55.21 6.16 29.65
C VAL A 173 54.35 5.05 30.24
N GLU A 174 54.48 4.86 31.54
CA GLU A 174 53.54 4.09 32.36
C GLU A 174 52.11 4.56 32.08
N LEU A 175 51.26 3.65 31.63
CA LEU A 175 49.82 3.87 31.55
C LEU A 175 49.23 3.65 32.96
N PRO A 176 48.45 4.59 33.51
CA PRO A 176 47.72 4.35 34.75
C PRO A 176 46.63 3.29 34.50
N THR A 177 46.61 2.28 35.37
CA THR A 177 45.57 1.26 35.48
C THR A 177 44.19 1.91 35.53
N THR A 178 43.34 1.65 34.53
CA THR A 178 41.89 1.75 34.68
C THR A 178 41.30 0.41 34.30
N ASP A 179 40.63 -0.15 35.29
CA ASP A 179 39.96 -1.43 35.36
C ASP A 179 38.99 -1.64 34.18
N ALA A 180 39.18 -2.72 33.43
CA ALA A 180 38.27 -3.16 32.38
C ALA A 180 37.33 -4.22 32.98
N PRO A 181 35.99 -4.06 32.89
CA PRO A 181 35.09 -5.14 33.28
C PRO A 181 35.15 -6.27 32.25
N ALA A 182 35.34 -7.48 32.78
CA ALA A 182 35.53 -8.73 32.05
C ALA A 182 34.33 -9.12 31.15
N PRO A 183 34.58 -9.90 30.07
CA PRO A 183 33.54 -10.47 29.23
C PRO A 183 32.89 -11.69 29.91
N SER A 184 31.57 -11.68 30.03
CA SER A 184 30.79 -12.80 30.57
C SER A 184 30.68 -13.94 29.54
N GLU A 185 31.24 -15.11 29.85
CA GLU A 185 31.07 -16.34 29.07
C GLU A 185 29.71 -17.02 29.32
N PRO A 186 29.17 -17.78 28.33
CA PRO A 186 27.89 -18.45 28.42
C PRO A 186 27.99 -19.80 29.15
N SER A 187 27.23 -19.98 30.22
CA SER A 187 27.10 -21.26 30.91
C SER A 187 25.94 -22.08 30.32
N ALA A 188 26.24 -23.28 29.83
CA ALA A 188 25.28 -24.33 29.55
C ALA A 188 25.72 -25.60 30.28
N LEU A 189 24.85 -26.14 31.14
CA LEU A 189 24.62 -27.57 31.38
C LEU A 189 23.70 -27.71 32.59
N ASP A 190 22.42 -27.95 32.36
CA ASP A 190 21.73 -28.99 33.13
C ASP A 190 20.53 -29.56 32.35
N ALA A 191 20.55 -30.87 32.19
CA ALA A 191 19.48 -31.75 31.75
C ALA A 191 19.81 -33.12 32.38
N PRO A 192 18.84 -33.92 32.86
CA PRO A 192 17.73 -34.37 32.02
C PRO A 192 16.38 -34.65 32.75
N ALA A 193 15.29 -34.75 31.99
CA ALA A 193 14.36 -35.90 31.96
C ALA A 193 12.97 -35.51 31.41
N ALA A 194 12.64 -36.04 30.22
CA ALA A 194 11.28 -36.33 29.77
C ALA A 194 10.91 -37.76 30.27
N PRO A 195 9.66 -38.30 30.16
CA PRO A 195 8.58 -37.88 29.25
C PRO A 195 7.14 -37.97 29.80
N ALA A 196 6.17 -37.34 29.11
CA ALA A 196 4.98 -38.01 28.56
C ALA A 196 4.11 -37.00 27.81
N ALA A 197 3.59 -37.44 26.68
CA ALA A 197 2.67 -36.75 25.80
C ALA A 197 1.28 -36.59 26.45
N ASP A 198 0.56 -35.51 26.12
CA ASP A 198 -0.84 -35.66 25.76
C ASP A 198 -1.30 -34.54 24.84
N THR A 199 -1.90 -34.98 23.74
CA THR A 199 -2.43 -34.22 22.63
C THR A 199 -3.80 -33.65 23.00
N SER A 200 -4.01 -32.35 22.86
CA SER A 200 -5.36 -31.80 22.67
C SER A 200 -5.33 -30.57 21.78
N ASN A 201 -5.87 -30.76 20.57
CA ASN A 201 -6.14 -29.73 19.57
C ASN A 201 -7.20 -28.75 20.09
N PRO A 202 -7.02 -27.42 19.90
CA PRO A 202 -7.97 -26.40 20.37
C PRO A 202 -9.08 -26.06 19.36
N PHE A 203 -9.33 -26.89 18.34
CA PHE A 203 -10.35 -26.65 17.32
C PHE A 203 -11.21 -27.91 17.05
N GLY A 204 -12.52 -27.79 17.32
CA GLY A 204 -13.62 -28.75 17.04
C GLY A 204 -14.05 -29.54 18.28
N ASP A 205 -15.32 -29.65 18.69
CA ASP A 205 -16.62 -29.29 18.13
C ASP A 205 -17.65 -29.18 19.30
N GLU A 206 -18.64 -28.29 19.19
CA GLU A 206 -19.95 -28.40 19.87
C GLU A 206 -20.71 -29.66 19.37
N PRO A 207 -21.79 -30.20 20.01
CA PRO A 207 -22.78 -29.52 20.86
C PRO A 207 -23.33 -30.33 22.06
N ALA A 208 -23.94 -29.66 23.03
CA ALA A 208 -25.04 -30.27 23.80
C ALA A 208 -25.92 -29.20 24.48
N SER A 209 -27.17 -29.15 24.01
CA SER A 209 -28.31 -28.43 24.55
C SER A 209 -28.52 -28.63 26.05
N SER A 210 -28.83 -27.55 26.78
CA SER A 210 -29.77 -27.60 27.91
C SER A 210 -30.28 -26.20 28.29
N GLU A 211 -31.55 -25.96 28.02
CA GLU A 211 -32.43 -25.06 28.76
C GLU A 211 -33.74 -25.86 28.99
N PRO A 212 -34.67 -25.47 29.90
CA PRO A 212 -34.76 -24.21 30.64
C PRO A 212 -35.13 -24.34 32.13
N ALA A 213 -34.87 -23.28 32.92
CA ALA A 213 -35.63 -22.98 34.14
C ALA A 213 -35.50 -21.49 34.55
N ALA A 214 -36.58 -20.74 34.39
CA ALA A 214 -36.88 -19.47 35.09
C ALA A 214 -38.06 -19.73 36.07
N PRO A 215 -38.34 -18.95 37.15
CA PRO A 215 -38.49 -17.48 37.20
C PRO A 215 -37.80 -16.83 38.44
N ALA A 216 -37.69 -15.51 38.67
CA ALA A 216 -38.68 -14.43 38.66
C ALA A 216 -37.97 -13.03 38.69
N PRO A 217 -38.70 -11.92 38.50
CA PRO A 217 -38.19 -10.67 37.92
C PRO A 217 -37.76 -9.62 38.96
N ALA A 218 -36.76 -8.81 38.62
CA ALA A 218 -36.43 -7.57 39.31
C ALA A 218 -36.49 -6.39 38.32
N ASP A 219 -37.52 -5.57 38.51
CA ASP A 219 -37.73 -4.15 38.18
C ASP A 219 -36.87 -3.50 37.07
N ASN A 220 -37.52 -3.29 35.92
CA ASN A 220 -37.05 -2.42 34.84
C ASN A 220 -37.31 -0.93 35.20
N PRO A 221 -36.31 -0.03 35.07
CA PRO A 221 -36.41 1.38 35.45
C PRO A 221 -37.02 2.29 34.37
N PHE A 222 -37.59 1.73 33.31
CA PHE A 222 -38.31 2.49 32.28
C PHE A 222 -39.78 2.11 32.34
N GLY A 223 -40.56 3.00 32.96
CA GLY A 223 -41.95 2.80 33.31
C GLY A 223 -42.88 2.60 32.12
N ASP A 224 -43.98 1.92 32.44
CA ASP A 224 -45.14 1.67 31.59
C ASP A 224 -45.68 2.94 30.92
N VAL A 225 -45.81 2.90 29.60
CA VAL A 225 -46.76 3.74 28.87
C VAL A 225 -47.92 2.85 28.42
N PRO A 226 -49.17 3.24 28.67
CA PRO A 226 -50.32 2.41 28.33
C PRO A 226 -50.46 2.30 26.80
N ALA A 227 -50.81 1.10 26.34
CA ALA A 227 -51.15 0.81 24.97
C ALA A 227 -52.41 1.58 24.56
N ASP A 228 -52.23 2.65 23.79
CA ASP A 228 -53.28 3.21 22.96
C ASP A 228 -53.12 2.65 21.54
N ALA A 229 -54.22 2.08 21.05
CA ALA A 229 -54.32 1.56 19.71
C ALA A 229 -54.69 2.72 18.78
N GLY A 230 -53.78 3.14 17.90
CA GLY A 230 -54.09 4.12 16.88
C GLY A 230 -52.88 4.65 16.13
N ASP A 231 -52.76 4.21 14.87
CA ASP A 231 -52.00 4.80 13.77
C ASP A 231 -50.46 4.85 13.84
N SER A 232 -49.86 3.84 13.21
CA SER A 232 -48.50 3.87 12.68
C SER A 232 -48.33 5.02 11.65
N PRO A 233 -47.29 5.88 11.79
CA PRO A 233 -47.03 7.00 10.87
C PRO A 233 -46.41 6.59 9.52
N PHE A 234 -46.39 5.29 9.19
CA PHE A 234 -45.83 4.74 7.94
C PHE A 234 -46.77 3.69 7.31
N GLY A 235 -48.07 3.98 7.27
CA GLY A 235 -49.02 3.22 6.45
C GLY A 235 -48.96 3.62 4.96
N PRO A 236 -49.29 2.71 4.02
CA PRO A 236 -49.29 3.02 2.59
C PRO A 236 -50.45 3.96 2.26
N ALA A 237 -50.15 5.11 1.65
CA ALA A 237 -51.15 6.07 1.20
C ALA A 237 -52.07 5.43 0.15
N THR A 238 -53.30 5.13 0.54
CA THR A 238 -54.42 4.93 -0.38
C THR A 238 -54.85 6.32 -0.83
N THR A 239 -54.43 6.72 -2.03
CA THR A 239 -54.96 7.92 -2.69
C THR A 239 -56.00 7.46 -3.69
N GLU A 240 -57.21 7.97 -3.48
CA GLU A 240 -58.37 7.85 -4.34
C GLU A 240 -58.04 8.18 -5.79
N THR A 241 -58.54 7.35 -6.69
CA THR A 241 -58.48 7.50 -8.14
C THR A 241 -59.31 8.72 -8.59
N PRO A 242 -58.73 9.74 -9.23
CA PRO A 242 -59.46 10.56 -10.18
C PRO A 242 -59.34 9.93 -11.57
N ALA A 243 -60.47 9.82 -12.26
CA ALA A 243 -60.53 9.40 -13.65
C ALA A 243 -59.64 10.32 -14.52
N ILE A 244 -58.58 9.76 -15.09
CA ILE A 244 -57.79 10.41 -16.13
C ILE A 244 -58.50 10.12 -17.45
N GLU A 245 -59.09 11.18 -17.99
CA GLU A 245 -59.58 11.26 -19.36
C GLU A 245 -58.41 11.03 -20.33
N ALA A 246 -58.61 10.12 -21.29
CA ALA A 246 -57.60 9.71 -22.25
C ALA A 246 -57.20 10.88 -23.18
N PRO A 247 -55.90 11.20 -23.34
CA PRO A 247 -55.47 12.02 -24.45
C PRO A 247 -55.39 11.16 -25.72
N ALA A 248 -55.93 11.71 -26.80
CA ALA A 248 -55.88 11.17 -28.15
C ALA A 248 -54.44 10.86 -28.57
N ALA A 249 -54.28 9.74 -29.29
CA ALA A 249 -53.05 9.33 -29.91
C ALA A 249 -52.62 10.32 -31.01
N GLU A 250 -51.55 11.06 -30.77
CA GLU A 250 -50.77 11.68 -31.85
C GLU A 250 -49.69 10.69 -32.33
N PRO A 251 -49.46 10.57 -33.65
CA PRO A 251 -48.52 9.61 -34.21
C PRO A 251 -47.06 10.03 -33.96
N ASN A 252 -46.27 9.12 -33.38
CA ASN A 252 -44.82 9.26 -33.25
C ASN A 252 -44.17 9.43 -34.65
N PRO A 253 -43.38 10.50 -34.89
CA PRO A 253 -42.82 10.83 -36.21
C PRO A 253 -41.51 10.08 -36.53
N PHE A 254 -41.06 9.16 -35.67
CA PHE A 254 -39.91 8.31 -35.92
C PHE A 254 -40.33 6.84 -35.78
N GLY A 255 -40.89 6.31 -36.87
CA GLY A 255 -41.20 4.90 -36.99
C GLY A 255 -39.95 4.06 -37.20
N THR A 256 -39.80 3.03 -36.37
CA THR A 256 -39.41 1.68 -36.78
C THR A 256 -40.20 0.71 -35.92
N ASP A 257 -40.89 -0.23 -36.56
CA ASP A 257 -41.86 -1.16 -35.99
C ASP A 257 -41.34 -1.94 -34.75
N PRO A 258 -42.21 -2.28 -33.78
CA PRO A 258 -41.84 -3.20 -32.71
C PRO A 258 -41.65 -4.61 -33.29
N ALA A 259 -40.44 -5.14 -33.12
CA ALA A 259 -40.10 -6.53 -33.42
C ALA A 259 -40.99 -7.50 -32.64
N PRO A 260 -41.38 -8.66 -33.21
CA PRO A 260 -42.20 -9.65 -32.53
C PRO A 260 -41.45 -10.26 -31.33
N ALA A 261 -42.19 -10.47 -30.24
CA ALA A 261 -41.71 -11.06 -28.99
C ALA A 261 -41.02 -12.43 -29.22
N PRO A 262 -39.95 -12.76 -28.46
CA PRO A 262 -39.40 -14.11 -28.49
C PRO A 262 -40.40 -15.08 -27.85
N ALA A 263 -40.74 -16.13 -28.60
CA ALA A 263 -41.45 -17.28 -28.09
C ALA A 263 -40.64 -17.92 -26.95
N SER A 264 -41.34 -18.21 -25.86
CA SER A 264 -40.87 -19.07 -24.78
C SER A 264 -40.76 -20.50 -25.31
N ASP A 265 -39.54 -20.91 -25.67
CA ASP A 265 -39.19 -22.32 -25.86
C ASP A 265 -38.83 -22.93 -24.50
N ASP A 266 -39.85 -23.55 -23.88
CA ASP A 266 -39.68 -24.63 -22.92
C ASP A 266 -39.08 -25.83 -23.64
N ASP A 267 -37.75 -25.92 -23.73
CA ASP A 267 -37.04 -27.16 -24.00
C ASP A 267 -35.59 -27.05 -23.49
N ASN A 268 -35.42 -27.27 -22.19
CA ASN A 268 -34.11 -27.49 -21.58
C ASN A 268 -33.86 -29.00 -21.41
N PRO A 269 -33.12 -29.67 -22.31
CA PRO A 269 -32.87 -31.10 -22.22
C PRO A 269 -31.71 -31.48 -21.27
N PHE A 270 -31.05 -30.52 -20.61
CA PHE A 270 -29.94 -30.81 -19.69
C PHE A 270 -29.96 -29.88 -18.46
N GLY A 271 -30.75 -30.26 -17.46
CA GLY A 271 -30.67 -29.71 -16.12
C GLY A 271 -29.48 -30.28 -15.34
N PHE A 272 -28.63 -29.39 -14.85
CA PHE A 272 -27.83 -29.49 -13.63
C PHE A 272 -27.78 -28.11 -12.97
#